data_AF-A0A2V6KX99-F1
#
_entry.id   AF-A0A2V6KX99-F1
#
_cell.length_a   1.000
_cell.length_b   1.000
_cell.length_c   1.000
_cell.angle_alpha   90.00
_cell.angle_beta   90.00
_cell.angle_gamma   90.00
#
_symmetry.space_group_name_H-M   'P 1'
#
loop_
_entity.id
_entity.type
_entity.pdbx_description
1 polymer ?
#
loop_
_entity_poly.entity_id
_entity_poly.type
_entity_poly.pdbx_seq_one_letter_code
_entity_poly.pdbx_strand_id
1 'polypeptide(L)'
;FAEKKAAIFRDLHLVGAGAQAQCFPFFTYEGEDLTRHENIPLSMLVKFQQHYGDEKITKWDIFHYVYAVLHHPEYRARYVANLRRELPRIPFIGEEAKTFHALAEIGRKLAELHVNYEDAPEYKLKRVENRDEKLNWRVEKMRPTKDKQAIIYNDFLTLDGIPPESFAY
;
A
#
# COMPACT_ATOMS: atom_id res chain seq x y z
N PHE A 1 0.32 17.33 2.26
CA PHE A 1 1.24 16.62 3.18
C PHE A 1 1.42 15.15 2.81
N ALA A 2 0.37 14.40 2.42
CA ALA A 2 0.50 13.03 1.90
C ALA A 2 1.37 12.88 0.64
N GLU A 3 1.51 13.93 -0.20
CA GLU A 3 2.41 13.93 -1.36
C GLU A 3 3.91 13.80 -1.00
N LYS A 4 4.34 14.14 0.22
CA LYS A 4 5.78 14.19 0.56
C LYS A 4 6.39 12.83 0.95
N LYS A 5 5.62 11.89 1.51
CA LYS A 5 6.17 10.57 1.90
C LYS A 5 6.06 9.50 0.81
N ALA A 6 5.17 9.68 -0.17
CA ALA A 6 5.10 8.80 -1.35
C ALA A 6 6.28 9.01 -2.34
N ALA A 7 7.12 10.04 -2.11
CA ALA A 7 8.18 10.51 -2.99
C ALA A 7 9.58 9.94 -2.64
N ILE A 8 9.66 8.64 -2.38
CA ILE A 8 10.93 7.93 -2.23
C ILE A 8 11.15 7.08 -3.48
N PHE A 9 12.32 7.18 -4.11
CA PHE A 9 12.70 6.30 -5.22
C PHE A 9 12.68 4.85 -4.74
N ARG A 10 11.89 4.03 -5.43
CA ARG A 10 11.64 2.64 -5.03
C ARG A 10 12.73 1.76 -5.60
N ASP A 11 13.31 0.91 -4.76
CA ASP A 11 14.23 -0.13 -5.22
C ASP A 11 13.52 -1.13 -6.13
N LEU A 12 14.25 -1.68 -7.11
CA LEU A 12 13.72 -2.66 -8.05
C LEU A 12 13.21 -3.94 -7.37
N HIS A 13 13.74 -4.29 -6.20
CA HIS A 13 13.39 -5.51 -5.45
C HIS A 13 12.37 -5.26 -4.34
N LEU A 14 11.77 -4.07 -4.27
CA LEU A 14 10.90 -3.68 -3.16
C LEU A 14 9.76 -4.66 -2.88
N VAL A 15 9.16 -5.24 -3.93
CA VAL A 15 7.98 -6.11 -3.81
C VAL A 15 8.34 -7.59 -4.02
N GLY A 16 9.60 -7.91 -4.30
CA GLY A 16 10.05 -9.30 -4.43
C GLY A 16 11.48 -9.46 -4.96
N ALA A 17 12.25 -10.33 -4.32
CA ALA A 17 13.56 -10.75 -4.81
C ALA A 17 13.38 -11.62 -6.08
N GLY A 18 13.51 -11.00 -7.26
CA GLY A 18 13.40 -11.67 -8.57
C GLY A 18 12.25 -11.17 -9.45
N ALA A 19 11.32 -10.39 -8.90
CA ALA A 19 10.30 -9.67 -9.67
C ALA A 19 10.71 -8.21 -9.76
N GLN A 20 11.08 -7.76 -10.95
CA GLN A 20 11.35 -6.34 -11.22
C GLN A 20 10.10 -5.53 -10.83
N ALA A 21 10.17 -4.78 -9.73
CA ALA A 21 9.06 -4.00 -9.22
C ALA A 21 8.64 -2.98 -10.29
N GLN A 22 7.37 -3.03 -10.66
CA GLN A 22 6.76 -2.06 -11.57
C GLN A 22 6.01 -1.02 -10.74
N CYS A 23 6.33 0.25 -10.96
CA CYS A 23 5.70 1.36 -10.27
C CYS A 23 4.82 2.13 -11.25
N PHE A 24 3.59 2.43 -10.84
CA PHE A 24 2.63 3.20 -11.62
C PHE A 24 2.44 4.58 -10.95
N PRO A 25 3.29 5.57 -11.27
CA PRO A 25 3.21 6.87 -10.61
C PRO A 25 1.99 7.65 -11.12
N PHE A 26 1.39 8.45 -10.25
CA PHE A 26 0.33 9.37 -10.64
C PHE A 26 0.87 10.53 -11.50
N PHE A 27 2.11 10.97 -11.24
CA PHE A 27 2.76 12.02 -11.99
C PHE A 27 3.97 11.50 -12.78
N THR A 28 4.18 12.06 -13.97
CA THR A 28 5.42 11.95 -14.74
C THR A 28 6.05 13.32 -14.89
N TYR A 29 7.34 13.34 -15.20
CA TYR A 29 8.13 14.55 -15.37
C TYR A 29 8.84 14.50 -16.72
N GLU A 30 8.77 15.58 -17.49
CA GLU A 30 9.37 15.68 -18.84
C GLU A 30 10.21 16.97 -18.95
N GLY A 31 11.23 16.93 -19.80
CA GLY A 31 12.10 18.09 -20.07
C GLY A 31 13.16 18.35 -19.00
N GLU A 32 14.06 19.29 -19.30
CA GLU A 32 15.10 19.74 -18.36
C GLU A 32 14.53 20.53 -17.18
N ASP A 33 13.34 21.12 -17.35
CA ASP A 33 12.62 21.87 -16.34
C ASP A 33 11.77 21.00 -15.40
N LEU A 34 11.74 19.68 -15.63
CA LEU A 34 10.93 18.72 -14.88
C LEU A 34 9.46 19.13 -14.85
N THR A 35 8.89 19.49 -16.00
CA THR A 35 7.47 19.80 -16.11
C THR A 35 6.64 18.58 -15.71
N ARG A 36 5.71 18.78 -14.76
CA ARG A 36 4.90 17.71 -14.15
C ARG A 36 3.60 17.48 -14.93
N HIS A 37 3.34 16.22 -15.26
CA HIS A 37 2.13 15.78 -15.96
C HIS A 37 1.41 14.68 -15.18
N GLU A 38 0.08 14.64 -15.26
CA GLU A 38 -0.71 13.52 -14.74
C GLU A 38 -0.60 12.32 -15.69
N ASN A 39 -0.25 11.15 -15.15
CA ASN A 39 0.01 9.93 -15.92
C ASN A 39 -1.25 9.13 -16.29
N ILE A 40 -2.44 9.64 -15.92
CA ILE A 40 -3.72 9.08 -16.36
C ILE A 40 -4.19 9.87 -17.58
N PRO A 41 -4.29 9.24 -18.77
CA PRO A 41 -4.71 9.92 -19.98
C PRO A 41 -6.16 10.43 -19.88
N LEU A 42 -6.45 11.56 -20.53
CA LEU A 42 -7.82 12.09 -20.61
C LEU A 42 -8.80 11.07 -21.20
N SER A 43 -8.36 10.28 -22.18
CA SER A 43 -9.18 9.22 -22.77
C SER A 43 -9.60 8.15 -21.77
N MET A 44 -8.78 7.88 -20.75
CA MET A 44 -9.14 6.96 -19.67
C MET A 44 -10.12 7.59 -18.69
N LEU A 45 -9.93 8.87 -18.35
CA LEU A 45 -10.89 9.61 -17.53
C LEU A 45 -12.29 9.59 -18.14
N VAL A 46 -12.38 9.93 -19.44
CA VAL A 46 -13.65 9.93 -20.19
C VAL A 46 -14.29 8.55 -20.19
N LYS A 47 -13.51 7.47 -20.36
CA LYS A 47 -14.05 6.09 -20.30
C LYS A 47 -14.67 5.76 -18.96
N PHE A 48 -14.03 6.15 -17.84
CA PHE A 48 -14.59 5.94 -16.51
C PHE A 48 -15.86 6.76 -16.29
N GLN A 49 -15.85 8.05 -16.66
CA GLN A 49 -17.02 8.92 -16.55
C GLN A 49 -18.20 8.40 -17.38
N GLN A 50 -17.94 7.90 -18.60
CA GLN A 50 -18.97 7.30 -19.47
C GLN A 50 -19.49 5.98 -18.91
N HIS A 51 -18.60 5.08 -18.46
CA HIS A 51 -19.01 3.76 -17.94
C HIS A 51 -19.91 3.89 -16.72
N TYR A 52 -19.56 4.77 -15.78
CA TYR A 52 -20.33 4.96 -14.54
C TYR A 52 -21.39 6.06 -14.62
N GLY A 53 -21.47 6.79 -15.74
CA GLY A 53 -22.41 7.90 -15.93
C GLY A 53 -22.21 9.08 -14.98
N ASP A 54 -20.96 9.38 -14.58
CA ASP A 54 -20.65 10.43 -13.61
C ASP A 54 -19.43 11.27 -14.04
N GLU A 55 -19.69 12.50 -14.48
CA GLU A 55 -18.66 13.46 -14.87
C GLU A 55 -17.82 13.99 -13.70
N LYS A 56 -18.24 13.76 -12.45
CA LYS A 56 -17.50 14.19 -11.25
C LYS A 56 -16.31 13.28 -10.93
N ILE A 57 -16.23 12.10 -11.56
CA ILE A 57 -15.08 11.20 -11.41
C ILE A 57 -13.82 11.94 -11.85
N THR A 58 -12.80 11.92 -11.00
CA THR A 58 -11.49 12.53 -11.26
C THR A 58 -10.41 11.46 -11.51
N LYS A 59 -9.25 11.89 -12.02
CA LYS A 59 -8.09 10.99 -12.18
C LYS A 59 -7.59 10.45 -10.85
N TRP A 60 -7.66 11.23 -9.77
CA TRP A 60 -7.30 10.75 -8.43
C TRP A 60 -8.24 9.65 -7.95
N ASP A 61 -9.54 9.76 -8.24
CA ASP A 61 -10.49 8.70 -7.91
C ASP A 61 -10.16 7.41 -8.66
N ILE A 62 -9.78 7.51 -9.93
CA ILE A 62 -9.33 6.35 -10.73
C ILE A 62 -8.07 5.74 -10.12
N PHE A 63 -7.10 6.55 -9.72
CA PHE A 63 -5.87 6.08 -9.10
C PHE A 63 -6.16 5.29 -7.80
N HIS A 64 -7.01 5.82 -6.94
CA HIS A 64 -7.42 5.14 -5.70
C HIS A 64 -8.27 3.90 -5.98
N TYR A 65 -9.19 3.96 -6.94
CA TYR A 65 -9.99 2.82 -7.37
C TYR A 65 -9.09 1.65 -7.81
N VAL A 66 -8.06 1.92 -8.63
CA VAL A 66 -7.07 0.90 -9.03
C VAL A 66 -6.38 0.31 -7.81
N TYR A 67 -5.98 1.15 -6.86
CA TYR A 67 -5.35 0.71 -5.61
C TYR A 67 -6.26 -0.25 -4.82
N ALA A 68 -7.54 0.06 -4.69
CA ALA A 68 -8.52 -0.80 -4.02
C ALA A 68 -8.68 -2.16 -4.73
N VAL A 69 -8.82 -2.15 -6.07
CA VAL A 69 -9.00 -3.38 -6.86
C VAL A 69 -7.80 -4.31 -6.72
N LEU A 70 -6.58 -3.77 -6.75
CA LEU A 70 -5.36 -4.56 -6.58
C LEU A 70 -5.25 -5.21 -5.19
N HIS A 71 -5.87 -4.62 -4.17
CA HIS A 71 -5.93 -5.18 -2.81
C HIS A 71 -7.15 -6.08 -2.57
N HIS A 72 -8.11 -6.13 -3.51
CA HIS A 72 -9.32 -6.93 -3.33
C HIS A 72 -9.00 -8.43 -3.37
N PRO A 73 -9.32 -9.22 -2.32
CA PRO A 73 -8.95 -10.64 -2.23
C PRO A 73 -9.47 -11.47 -3.41
N GLU A 74 -10.71 -11.23 -3.84
CA GLU A 74 -11.30 -11.94 -4.96
C GLU A 74 -10.60 -11.64 -6.29
N TYR A 75 -10.14 -10.39 -6.49
CA TYR A 75 -9.40 -10.01 -7.70
C TYR A 75 -8.05 -10.75 -7.74
N ARG A 76 -7.33 -10.74 -6.61
CA ARG A 76 -6.04 -11.44 -6.48
C ARG A 76 -6.19 -12.94 -6.67
N ALA A 77 -7.23 -13.55 -6.10
CA ALA A 77 -7.50 -14.98 -6.22
C ALA A 77 -7.89 -15.37 -7.65
N ARG A 78 -8.83 -14.63 -8.26
CA ARG A 78 -9.36 -14.91 -9.59
C ARG A 78 -8.30 -14.77 -10.69
N TYR A 79 -7.41 -13.79 -10.58
CA TYR A 79 -6.42 -13.48 -11.61
C TYR A 79 -4.99 -13.91 -11.25
N VAL A 80 -4.81 -14.79 -10.25
CA VAL A 80 -3.48 -15.19 -9.75
C VAL A 80 -2.53 -15.69 -10.85
N ALA A 81 -3.04 -16.45 -11.82
CA ALA A 81 -2.23 -16.97 -12.93
C ALA A 81 -1.74 -15.86 -13.86
N ASN A 82 -2.58 -14.85 -14.13
CA ASN A 82 -2.23 -13.70 -14.96
C ASN A 82 -1.28 -12.75 -14.21
N LEU A 83 -1.59 -12.43 -12.94
CA LEU A 83 -0.79 -11.52 -12.11
C LEU A 83 0.65 -12.02 -11.88
N ARG A 84 0.90 -13.32 -12.02
CA ARG A 84 2.25 -13.90 -11.96
C ARG A 84 3.07 -13.71 -13.24
N ARG A 85 2.44 -13.42 -14.37
CA ARG A 85 3.08 -13.45 -15.70
C ARG A 85 3.01 -12.12 -16.45
N GLU A 86 2.00 -11.31 -16.16
CA GLU A 86 1.67 -10.09 -16.89
C GLU A 86 1.28 -8.96 -15.94
N LEU A 87 1.30 -7.73 -16.46
CA LEU A 87 0.79 -6.57 -15.73
C LEU A 87 -0.71 -6.71 -15.43
N PRO A 88 -1.16 -6.22 -14.26
CA PRO A 88 -2.57 -6.28 -13.88
C PRO A 88 -3.45 -5.51 -14.87
N ARG A 89 -4.59 -6.10 -15.23
CA ARG A 89 -5.63 -5.47 -16.04
C ARG A 89 -6.81 -5.14 -15.14
N ILE A 90 -7.16 -3.86 -15.06
CA ILE A 90 -8.17 -3.39 -14.11
C ILE A 90 -9.56 -3.44 -14.76
N PRO A 91 -10.51 -4.24 -14.24
CA PRO A 91 -11.89 -4.25 -14.73
C PRO A 91 -12.67 -3.04 -14.21
N PHE A 92 -13.76 -2.72 -14.90
CA PHE A 92 -14.85 -1.94 -14.30
C PHE A 92 -15.67 -2.86 -13.38
N ILE A 93 -15.88 -2.44 -12.14
CA ILE A 93 -16.58 -3.22 -11.12
C ILE A 93 -17.96 -2.61 -10.92
N GLY A 94 -18.98 -3.36 -11.32
CA GLY A 94 -20.36 -2.90 -11.33
C GLY A 94 -20.61 -1.84 -12.42
N GLU A 95 -21.85 -1.35 -12.44
CA GLU A 95 -22.33 -0.36 -13.41
C GLU A 95 -22.64 0.98 -12.74
N GLU A 96 -22.81 1.00 -11.42
CA GLU A 96 -23.21 2.19 -10.67
C GLU A 96 -22.02 3.03 -10.21
N ALA A 97 -22.10 4.36 -10.40
CA ALA A 97 -21.12 5.31 -9.86
C ALA A 97 -20.91 5.18 -8.34
N LYS A 98 -21.95 4.78 -7.59
CA LYS A 98 -21.85 4.54 -6.15
C LYS A 98 -20.83 3.45 -5.82
N THR A 99 -20.79 2.38 -6.59
CA THR A 99 -19.80 1.29 -6.41
C THR A 99 -18.39 1.79 -6.71
N PHE A 100 -18.23 2.57 -7.78
CA PHE A 100 -16.94 3.20 -8.10
C PHE A 100 -16.45 4.08 -6.96
N HIS A 101 -17.27 5.01 -6.46
CA HIS A 101 -16.90 5.93 -5.39
C HIS A 101 -16.58 5.21 -4.08
N ALA A 102 -17.30 4.13 -3.75
CA ALA A 102 -16.99 3.32 -2.59
C ALA A 102 -15.60 2.66 -2.70
N LEU A 103 -15.26 2.12 -3.86
CA LEU A 103 -13.94 1.54 -4.12
C LEU A 103 -12.84 2.61 -4.12
N ALA A 104 -13.07 3.76 -4.75
CA ALA A 104 -12.13 4.88 -4.73
C ALA A 104 -11.86 5.35 -3.30
N GLU A 105 -12.89 5.47 -2.45
CA GLU A 105 -12.72 5.88 -1.06
C GLU A 105 -11.97 4.83 -0.22
N ILE A 106 -12.24 3.53 -0.42
CA ILE A 106 -11.46 2.45 0.22
C ILE A 106 -9.99 2.54 -0.20
N GLY A 107 -9.73 2.70 -1.50
CA GLY A 107 -8.38 2.81 -2.04
C GLY A 107 -7.64 4.03 -1.51
N ARG A 108 -8.34 5.16 -1.34
CA ARG A 108 -7.79 6.38 -0.75
C ARG A 108 -7.35 6.14 0.70
N LYS A 109 -8.22 5.52 1.52
CA LYS A 109 -7.90 5.17 2.91
C LYS A 109 -6.71 4.21 3.01
N LEU A 110 -6.65 3.19 2.16
CA LEU A 110 -5.54 2.25 2.12
C LEU A 110 -4.23 2.95 1.72
N ALA A 111 -4.25 3.78 0.67
CA ALA A 111 -3.08 4.52 0.23
C ALA A 111 -2.58 5.48 1.31
N GLU A 112 -3.50 6.20 1.98
CA GLU A 112 -3.19 7.10 3.08
C GLU A 112 -2.53 6.36 4.26
N LEU A 113 -3.04 5.18 4.62
CA LEU A 113 -2.44 4.33 5.65
C LEU A 113 -1.03 3.86 5.24
N HIS A 114 -0.85 3.39 4.01
CA HIS A 114 0.43 2.82 3.56
C HIS A 114 1.50 3.88 3.30
N VAL A 115 1.12 5.11 2.95
CA VAL A 115 2.06 6.23 2.79
C VAL A 115 2.52 6.77 4.15
N ASN A 116 1.65 6.76 5.15
CA ASN A 116 1.92 7.27 6.49
C ASN A 116 2.15 6.13 7.51
N TYR A 117 2.66 4.99 7.07
CA TYR A 117 2.84 3.80 7.91
C TYR A 117 3.72 4.04 9.15
N GLU A 118 4.63 5.02 9.08
CA GLU A 118 5.51 5.41 10.19
C GLU A 118 4.78 6.24 11.27
N ASP A 119 3.68 6.91 10.91
CA ASP A 119 2.95 7.83 11.79
C ASP A 119 1.64 7.20 12.32
N ALA A 120 1.45 5.90 12.09
CA ALA A 120 0.26 5.17 12.52
C ALA A 120 0.17 5.14 14.06
N PRO A 121 -1.04 5.29 14.65
CA PRO A 121 -1.22 5.15 16.08
C PRO A 121 -0.71 3.79 16.58
N GLU A 122 0.14 3.81 17.61
CA GLU A 122 0.75 2.58 18.14
C GLU A 122 -0.32 1.61 18.69
N TYR A 123 -0.25 0.36 18.25
CA TYR A 123 -0.99 -0.72 18.90
C TYR A 123 -0.35 -1.01 20.26
N LYS A 124 -1.16 -1.05 21.33
CA LYS A 124 -0.66 -1.22 22.69
C LYS A 124 -0.15 -2.64 22.91
N LEU A 125 1.17 -2.81 22.84
CA LEU A 125 1.86 -4.05 23.18
C LEU A 125 2.36 -4.03 24.62
N LYS A 126 2.54 -5.23 25.19
CA LYS A 126 3.17 -5.40 26.50
C LYS A 126 4.69 -5.29 26.34
N ARG A 127 5.30 -4.38 27.09
CA ARG A 127 6.75 -4.20 27.11
C ARG A 127 7.34 -5.05 28.23
N VAL A 128 8.23 -5.96 27.88
CA VAL A 128 8.95 -6.83 28.82
C VAL A 128 10.42 -6.45 28.79
N GLU A 129 10.89 -5.83 29.86
CA GLU A 129 12.27 -5.37 30.02
C GLU A 129 13.07 -6.39 30.83
N ASN A 130 14.27 -6.71 30.35
CA ASN A 130 15.22 -7.54 31.06
C ASN A 130 16.00 -6.70 32.08
N ARG A 131 15.82 -7.01 33.38
CA ARG A 131 16.40 -6.23 34.49
C ARG A 131 17.90 -6.42 34.64
N ASP A 132 18.46 -7.47 34.05
CA ASP A 132 19.90 -7.76 34.10
C ASP A 132 20.67 -6.98 33.03
N GLU A 133 19.95 -6.34 32.08
CA GLU A 133 20.52 -5.58 30.98
C GLU A 133 20.34 -4.07 31.16
N LYS A 134 21.26 -3.29 30.60
CA LYS A 134 21.14 -1.83 30.58
C LYS A 134 20.14 -1.38 29.52
N LEU A 135 19.47 -0.25 29.77
CA LEU A 135 18.62 0.42 28.79
C LEU A 135 19.36 0.59 27.46
N ASN A 136 18.84 -0.03 26.40
CA ASN A 136 19.45 -0.02 25.08
C ASN A 136 18.37 -0.01 23.99
N TRP A 137 18.42 0.98 23.10
CA TRP A 137 17.51 1.10 21.95
C TRP A 137 18.13 0.62 20.64
N ARG A 138 19.42 0.25 20.63
CA ARG A 138 20.11 -0.26 19.45
C ARG A 138 19.59 -1.65 19.10
N VAL A 139 19.33 -1.86 17.81
CA VAL A 139 18.95 -3.14 17.23
C VAL A 139 20.12 -3.68 16.43
N GLU A 140 20.49 -4.94 16.68
CA GLU A 140 21.35 -5.70 15.76
C GLU A 140 20.51 -6.61 14.88
N LYS A 141 19.62 -7.40 15.51
CA LYS A 141 18.70 -8.29 14.80
C LYS A 141 17.46 -8.56 15.65
N MET A 142 16.30 -8.16 15.15
CA MET A 142 15.02 -8.52 15.75
C MET A 142 14.65 -9.96 15.38
N ARG A 143 14.00 -10.68 16.30
CA ARG A 143 13.52 -12.04 16.05
C ARG A 143 12.14 -12.26 16.66
N PRO A 144 11.18 -12.83 15.92
CA PRO A 144 9.90 -13.23 16.52
C PRO A 144 10.09 -14.46 17.41
N THR A 145 9.22 -14.62 18.40
CA THR A 145 9.08 -15.88 19.14
C THR A 145 8.52 -16.97 18.22
N LYS A 146 8.66 -18.25 18.64
CA LYS A 146 8.19 -19.39 17.83
C LYS A 146 6.70 -19.36 17.53
N ASP A 147 5.91 -18.86 18.48
CA ASP A 147 4.46 -18.66 18.39
C ASP A 147 4.06 -17.33 17.72
N LYS A 148 5.04 -16.48 17.36
CA LYS A 148 4.88 -15.15 16.75
C LYS A 148 4.02 -14.16 17.56
N GLN A 149 3.81 -14.40 18.84
CA GLN A 149 3.07 -13.46 19.70
C GLN A 149 3.94 -12.35 20.27
N ALA A 150 5.27 -12.50 20.18
CA ALA A 150 6.23 -11.51 20.64
C ALA A 150 7.37 -11.31 19.63
N ILE A 151 7.97 -10.12 19.68
CA ILE A 151 9.21 -9.78 18.99
C ILE A 151 10.26 -9.41 20.03
N ILE A 152 11.38 -10.13 19.97
CA ILE A 152 12.59 -9.81 20.73
C ILE A 152 13.27 -8.67 19.96
N TYR A 153 13.28 -7.48 20.56
CA TYR A 153 13.85 -6.26 19.97
C TYR A 153 15.38 -6.27 20.09
N ASN A 154 15.86 -6.55 21.30
CA ASN A 154 17.26 -6.81 21.64
C ASN A 154 17.32 -7.53 23.01
N ASP A 155 18.50 -7.63 23.63
CA ASP A 155 18.67 -8.31 24.92
C ASP A 155 17.96 -7.58 26.09
N PHE A 156 17.67 -6.29 25.92
CA PHE A 156 16.98 -5.46 26.90
C PHE A 156 15.44 -5.51 26.77
N LEU A 157 14.87 -5.46 25.56
CA LEU A 157 13.44 -5.29 25.34
C LEU A 157 12.82 -6.41 24.50
N THR A 158 11.68 -6.92 24.98
CA THR A 158 10.75 -7.76 24.21
C THR A 158 9.37 -7.09 24.16
N LEU A 159 8.75 -7.07 22.97
CA LEU A 159 7.39 -6.59 22.75
C LEU A 159 6.46 -7.79 22.58
N ASP A 160 5.47 -7.92 23.46
CA ASP A 160 4.57 -9.07 23.59
C ASP A 160 3.10 -8.66 23.35
N GLY A 161 2.25 -9.63 23.01
CA GLY A 161 0.83 -9.43 22.71
C GLY A 161 0.56 -8.98 21.27
N ILE A 162 1.41 -9.37 20.32
CA ILE A 162 1.20 -9.12 18.90
C ILE A 162 0.04 -9.99 18.41
N PRO A 163 -1.04 -9.40 17.86
CA PRO A 163 -2.15 -10.17 17.31
C PRO A 163 -1.69 -11.09 16.17
N PRO A 164 -2.05 -12.39 16.16
CA PRO A 164 -1.69 -13.30 15.09
C PRO A 164 -2.17 -12.83 13.70
N GLU A 165 -3.30 -12.12 13.66
CA GLU A 165 -3.91 -11.58 12.44
C GLU A 165 -3.02 -10.55 11.75
N SER A 166 -2.10 -9.89 12.48
CA SER A 166 -1.16 -8.93 11.89
C SER A 166 -0.22 -9.56 10.86
N PHE A 167 -0.01 -10.88 10.92
CA PHE A 167 0.81 -11.62 9.94
C PHE A 167 0.04 -12.06 8.69
N ALA A 168 -1.28 -11.82 8.63
CA ALA A 168 -2.11 -12.16 7.48
C ALA A 168 -2.16 -11.06 6.40
N TYR A 169 -1.60 -9.90 6.69
CA TYR A 169 -1.49 -8.76 5.77
C TYR A 169 -0.49 -9.04 4.64
#